data_AF-A0A2G8KJ86-F1
#
_entry.id   AF-A0A2G8KJ86-F1
#
_cell.length_a   1.000
_cell.length_b   1.000
_cell.length_c   1.000
_cell.angle_alpha   90.00
_cell.angle_beta   90.00
_cell.angle_gamma   90.00
#
_symmetry.space_group_name_H-M   'P 1'
#
loop_
_entity.id
_entity.type
_entity.pdbx_description
1 polymer ?
#
loop_
_entity_poly.entity_id
_entity_poly.type
_entity_poly.pdbx_seq_one_letter_code
_entity_poly.pdbx_strand_id
1 'polypeptide(L)'
;MTLSWLESCLISRNYFAQMDTWLAVLVVIIVVCIKYVWDIPTEETFPYKILYRCVYLYGVISYTAARMMSYVNGKNFAENYRTFLTMMIPTAKETESTTSDVLVKTTEFDGIEVRQYQNVRLTVDGERPAFLFIHGGGYVLSSPGVYDDLLKLICRDLGYYVAQIHYTLAPEGKFPRAYNDCLTACLWFFRNSERFSVNPHRVVISGDSMGGQIAASVVQALCKDPPSQNQEPKF
;
A
#
# COMPACT_ATOMS: atom_id res chain seq x y z
N MET A 1 -35.46 34.79 -26.97
CA MET A 1 -34.17 34.52 -26.31
C MET A 1 -34.03 33.00 -26.21
N THR A 2 -33.09 32.43 -26.94
CA THR A 2 -32.97 30.99 -27.18
C THR A 2 -32.27 30.25 -26.04
N LEU A 3 -32.68 29.00 -25.78
CA LEU A 3 -32.10 28.07 -24.80
C LEU A 3 -30.55 27.98 -24.86
N SER A 4 -29.95 28.16 -26.05
CA SER A 4 -28.48 28.12 -26.23
C SER A 4 -27.72 29.23 -25.48
N TRP A 5 -28.36 30.38 -25.22
CA TRP A 5 -27.72 31.47 -24.47
C TRP A 5 -27.66 31.15 -22.97
N LEU A 6 -28.72 30.54 -22.43
CA LEU A 6 -28.76 30.05 -21.04
C LEU A 6 -27.78 28.90 -20.82
N GLU A 7 -27.66 27.96 -21.77
CA GLU A 7 -26.67 26.88 -21.70
C GLU A 7 -25.23 27.41 -21.77
N SER A 8 -24.96 28.40 -22.64
CA SER A 8 -23.65 29.05 -22.72
C SER A 8 -23.28 29.79 -21.43
N CYS A 9 -24.26 30.44 -20.77
CA CYS A 9 -24.08 31.07 -19.47
C CYS A 9 -23.88 30.06 -18.33
N LEU A 10 -24.53 28.90 -18.38
CA LEU A 10 -24.35 27.84 -17.37
C LEU A 10 -23.00 27.13 -17.53
N ILE A 11 -22.57 26.87 -18.77
CA ILE A 11 -21.26 26.32 -19.09
C ILE A 11 -20.17 27.32 -18.66
N SER A 12 -20.30 28.60 -19.01
CA SER A 12 -19.31 29.61 -18.60
C SER A 12 -19.24 29.74 -17.07
N ARG A 13 -20.38 29.75 -16.37
CA ARG A 13 -20.43 29.85 -14.90
C ARG A 13 -19.83 28.62 -14.20
N ASN A 14 -19.99 27.42 -14.78
CA ASN A 14 -19.32 26.21 -14.31
C ASN A 14 -17.81 26.23 -14.60
N TYR A 15 -17.39 26.73 -15.76
CA TYR A 15 -15.98 26.92 -16.10
C TYR A 15 -15.31 27.96 -15.20
N PHE A 16 -15.98 29.08 -14.91
CA PHE A 16 -15.49 30.10 -13.98
C PHE A 16 -15.40 29.54 -12.55
N ALA A 17 -16.42 28.83 -12.06
CA ALA A 17 -16.35 28.18 -10.76
C ALA A 17 -15.24 27.11 -10.67
N GLN A 18 -15.03 26.34 -11.74
CA GLN A 18 -13.97 25.34 -11.82
C GLN A 18 -12.58 26.01 -11.90
N MET A 19 -12.45 27.10 -12.66
CA MET A 19 -11.22 27.89 -12.77
C MET A 19 -10.86 28.60 -11.46
N ASP A 20 -11.86 29.13 -10.75
CA ASP A 20 -11.72 29.71 -9.40
C ASP A 20 -11.29 28.64 -8.37
N THR A 21 -11.79 27.42 -8.52
CA THR A 21 -11.39 26.28 -7.68
C THR A 21 -9.93 25.89 -7.93
N TRP A 22 -9.49 25.83 -9.19
CA TRP A 22 -8.09 25.57 -9.53
C TRP A 22 -7.15 26.70 -9.11
N LEU A 23 -7.59 27.96 -9.22
CA LEU A 23 -6.85 29.11 -8.69
C LEU A 23 -6.71 29.03 -7.17
N ALA A 24 -7.77 28.68 -6.44
CA ALA A 24 -7.72 28.53 -4.99
C ALA A 24 -6.78 27.39 -4.57
N VAL A 25 -6.82 26.25 -5.27
CA VAL A 25 -5.88 25.13 -5.04
C VAL A 25 -4.44 25.57 -5.34
N LEU A 26 -4.20 26.28 -6.45
CA LEU A 26 -2.89 26.78 -6.82
C LEU A 26 -2.35 27.78 -5.78
N VAL A 27 -3.19 28.70 -5.29
CA VAL A 27 -2.83 29.67 -4.25
C VAL A 27 -2.51 28.98 -2.93
N VAL A 28 -3.27 27.96 -2.53
CA VAL A 28 -2.96 27.16 -1.33
C VAL A 28 -1.63 26.43 -1.50
N ILE A 29 -1.39 25.80 -2.66
CA ILE A 29 -0.10 25.16 -2.97
C ILE A 29 1.04 26.17 -2.90
N ILE A 30 0.87 27.36 -3.49
CA ILE A 30 1.89 28.42 -3.49
C ILE A 30 2.16 28.93 -2.08
N VAL A 31 1.13 29.21 -1.27
CA VAL A 31 1.29 29.70 0.11
C VAL A 31 1.97 28.65 1.00
N VAL A 32 1.59 27.39 0.83
CA VAL A 32 2.19 26.25 1.54
C VAL A 32 3.64 26.05 1.09
N CYS A 33 3.93 26.08 -0.21
CA CYS A 33 5.30 26.01 -0.72
C CYS A 33 6.14 27.19 -0.22
N ILE A 34 5.65 28.43 -0.29
CA ILE A 34 6.38 29.61 0.20
C ILE A 34 6.68 29.48 1.70
N LYS A 35 5.69 29.12 2.54
CA LYS A 35 5.90 28.97 3.99
C LYS A 35 6.95 27.91 4.33
N TYR A 36 7.01 26.81 3.58
CA TYR A 36 7.90 25.69 3.89
C TYR A 36 9.26 25.74 3.16
N VAL A 37 9.36 26.53 2.08
CA VAL A 37 10.59 26.77 1.32
C VAL A 37 11.37 27.98 1.86
N TRP A 38 10.70 28.99 2.41
CA TRP A 38 11.34 30.22 2.88
C TRP A 38 12.20 30.04 4.14
N ASP A 39 11.87 29.08 5.01
CA ASP A 39 12.64 28.73 6.22
C ASP A 39 13.66 27.58 5.96
N ILE A 40 14.19 27.45 4.74
CA ILE A 40 15.26 26.49 4.44
C ILE A 40 16.62 27.16 4.71
N PRO A 41 17.30 26.87 5.83
CA PRO A 41 18.71 27.20 5.96
C PRO A 41 19.46 26.45 4.86
N THR A 42 20.23 27.19 4.06
CA THR A 42 21.01 26.72 2.90
C THR A 42 22.18 25.79 3.27
N GLU A 43 22.29 25.36 4.52
CA GLU A 43 23.30 24.38 4.92
C GLU A 43 22.90 22.97 4.43
N GLU A 44 23.50 22.60 3.30
CA GLU A 44 23.37 21.40 2.45
C GLU A 44 23.37 20.01 3.12
N THR A 45 23.26 19.85 4.44
CA THR A 45 23.82 18.64 5.04
C THR A 45 23.03 17.35 4.85
N PHE A 46 21.74 17.32 4.46
CA PHE A 46 21.04 16.03 4.34
C PHE A 46 19.86 15.98 3.33
N PRO A 47 20.01 15.29 2.17
CA PRO A 47 18.96 15.19 1.14
C PRO A 47 17.67 14.52 1.64
N TYR A 48 17.75 13.64 2.64
CA TYR A 48 16.57 12.99 3.24
C TYR A 48 15.68 13.98 4.00
N LYS A 49 16.20 15.06 4.59
CA LYS A 49 15.38 16.04 5.32
C LYS A 49 14.43 16.79 4.38
N ILE A 50 14.94 17.14 3.20
CA ILE A 50 14.13 17.75 2.13
C ILE A 50 13.09 16.75 1.64
N LEU A 51 13.49 15.50 1.38
CA LEU A 51 12.56 14.44 0.97
C LEU A 51 11.42 14.23 2.00
N TYR A 52 11.74 14.10 3.30
CA TYR A 52 10.73 13.94 4.35
C TYR A 52 9.76 15.12 4.40
N ARG A 53 10.26 16.35 4.24
CA ARG A 53 9.41 17.56 4.21
C ARG A 53 8.54 17.59 2.95
N CYS A 54 9.05 17.21 1.78
CA CYS A 54 8.25 17.10 0.56
C CYS A 54 7.15 16.04 0.68
N VAL A 55 7.46 14.88 1.23
CA VAL A 55 6.49 13.80 1.48
C VAL A 55 5.44 14.26 2.49
N TYR A 56 5.84 14.94 3.56
CA TYR A 56 4.93 15.50 4.55
C TYR A 56 4.00 16.56 3.94
N LEU A 57 4.57 17.52 3.20
CA LEU A 57 3.83 18.58 2.53
C LEU A 57 2.80 18.00 1.57
N TYR A 58 3.22 17.01 0.80
CA TYR A 58 2.35 16.30 -0.11
C TYR A 58 1.21 15.61 0.64
N GLY A 59 1.51 14.88 1.72
CA GLY A 59 0.48 14.27 2.56
C GLY A 59 -0.56 15.28 3.05
N VAL A 60 -0.13 16.47 3.48
CA VAL A 60 -1.03 17.56 3.89
C VAL A 60 -1.87 18.09 2.73
N ILE A 61 -1.26 18.28 1.55
CA ILE A 61 -1.96 18.75 0.34
C ILE A 61 -2.99 17.70 -0.09
N SER A 62 -2.60 16.44 -0.26
CA SER A 62 -3.48 15.34 -0.63
C SER A 62 -4.61 15.15 0.36
N TYR A 63 -4.34 15.26 1.67
CA TYR A 63 -5.37 15.17 2.71
C TYR A 63 -6.40 16.29 2.57
N THR A 64 -5.92 17.54 2.47
CA THR A 64 -6.78 18.72 2.35
C THR A 64 -7.61 18.67 1.07
N ALA A 65 -6.97 18.34 -0.05
CA ALA A 65 -7.62 18.21 -1.35
C ALA A 65 -8.66 17.08 -1.36
N ALA A 66 -8.34 15.91 -0.79
CA ALA A 66 -9.28 14.81 -0.66
C ALA A 66 -10.51 15.19 0.16
N ARG A 67 -10.30 15.92 1.27
CA ARG A 67 -11.38 16.38 2.13
C ARG A 67 -12.26 17.43 1.46
N MET A 68 -11.66 18.39 0.73
CA MET A 68 -12.41 19.35 -0.08
C MET A 68 -13.23 18.64 -1.17
N MET A 69 -12.62 17.72 -1.89
CA MET A 69 -13.29 16.96 -2.95
C MET A 69 -14.46 16.15 -2.42
N SER A 70 -14.39 15.61 -1.20
CA SER A 70 -15.53 14.91 -0.59
C SER A 70 -16.77 15.81 -0.41
N TYR A 71 -16.60 17.11 -0.19
CA TYR A 71 -17.74 18.05 -0.15
C TYR A 71 -18.27 18.39 -1.55
N VAL A 72 -17.42 18.35 -2.58
CA VAL A 72 -17.77 18.72 -3.95
C VAL A 72 -18.42 17.57 -4.71
N ASN A 73 -17.85 16.36 -4.63
CA ASN A 73 -18.27 15.20 -5.42
C ASN A 73 -19.10 14.16 -4.64
N GLY A 74 -19.26 14.35 -3.33
CA GLY A 74 -20.00 13.43 -2.45
C GLY A 74 -19.34 12.07 -2.23
N LYS A 75 -18.15 11.81 -2.79
CA LYS A 75 -17.41 10.57 -2.59
C LYS A 75 -16.76 10.52 -1.21
N ASN A 76 -16.54 9.31 -0.72
CA ASN A 76 -15.88 9.13 0.58
C ASN A 76 -14.43 9.66 0.53
N PHE A 77 -13.94 10.06 1.71
CA PHE A 77 -12.59 10.62 1.85
C PHE A 77 -11.51 9.67 1.34
N ALA A 78 -11.63 8.36 1.61
CA ALA A 78 -10.62 7.38 1.24
C ALA A 78 -10.48 7.21 -0.29
N GLU A 79 -11.58 7.27 -1.05
CA GLU A 79 -11.57 7.23 -2.52
C GLU A 79 -10.89 8.46 -3.11
N ASN A 80 -11.25 9.64 -2.60
CA ASN A 80 -10.62 10.88 -3.04
C ASN A 80 -9.13 10.88 -2.67
N TYR A 81 -8.79 10.44 -1.46
CA TYR A 81 -7.41 10.36 -0.98
C TYR A 81 -6.58 9.36 -1.79
N ARG A 82 -7.13 8.16 -2.08
CA ARG A 82 -6.53 7.17 -2.98
C ARG A 82 -6.25 7.80 -4.35
N THR A 83 -7.23 8.49 -4.93
CA THR A 83 -7.10 9.15 -6.24
C THR A 83 -5.94 10.14 -6.26
N PHE A 84 -5.84 11.02 -5.27
CA PHE A 84 -4.74 11.97 -5.19
C PHE A 84 -3.40 11.27 -5.04
N LEU A 85 -3.29 10.28 -4.15
CA LEU A 85 -2.02 9.61 -3.91
C LEU A 85 -1.51 8.83 -5.14
N THR A 86 -2.40 8.20 -5.91
CA THR A 86 -2.05 7.49 -7.15
C THR A 86 -1.52 8.42 -8.25
N MET A 87 -1.83 9.73 -8.22
CA MET A 87 -1.30 10.68 -9.21
C MET A 87 0.22 10.90 -9.08
N MET A 88 0.80 10.63 -7.90
CA MET A 88 2.23 10.83 -7.64
C MET A 88 3.03 9.52 -7.62
N ILE A 89 2.41 8.43 -7.17
CA ILE A 89 3.09 7.14 -7.08
C ILE A 89 2.83 6.41 -8.40
N PRO A 90 3.86 6.18 -9.23
CA PRO A 90 3.70 5.38 -10.43
C PRO A 90 3.11 4.03 -10.04
N THR A 91 1.98 3.66 -10.61
CA THR A 91 1.48 2.31 -10.47
C THR A 91 2.47 1.38 -11.15
N ALA A 92 3.10 0.49 -10.37
CA ALA A 92 3.90 -0.56 -10.94
C ALA A 92 2.96 -1.44 -11.79
N LYS A 93 3.27 -1.54 -13.10
CA LYS A 93 2.60 -2.52 -13.96
C LYS A 93 2.95 -3.90 -13.45
N GLU A 94 1.94 -4.75 -13.27
CA GLU A 94 2.17 -6.16 -13.05
C GLU A 94 2.98 -6.70 -14.22
N THR A 95 4.20 -7.15 -13.92
CA THR A 95 5.02 -7.86 -14.88
C THR A 95 5.03 -9.30 -14.45
N GLU A 96 4.32 -10.15 -15.19
CA GLU A 96 4.58 -11.58 -15.22
C GLU A 96 5.99 -11.78 -15.83
N SER A 97 7.02 -11.56 -15.02
CA SER A 97 8.40 -11.78 -15.44
C SER A 97 8.69 -13.27 -15.38
N THR A 98 8.55 -13.94 -16.53
CA THR A 98 8.99 -15.33 -16.73
C THR A 98 10.49 -15.44 -17.01
N THR A 99 11.20 -14.30 -17.09
CA THR A 99 12.64 -14.22 -17.41
C THR A 99 13.56 -14.13 -16.20
N SER A 100 13.00 -14.15 -14.98
CA SER A 100 13.78 -14.14 -13.74
C SER A 100 13.83 -15.53 -13.09
N ASP A 101 14.89 -15.82 -12.33
CA ASP A 101 15.09 -17.07 -11.57
C ASP A 101 14.02 -17.32 -10.49
N VAL A 102 13.03 -16.43 -10.40
CA VAL A 102 11.95 -16.42 -9.42
C VAL A 102 10.62 -16.46 -10.17
N LEU A 103 9.87 -17.54 -9.97
CA LEU A 103 8.47 -17.63 -10.39
C LEU A 103 7.61 -16.82 -9.43
N VAL A 104 6.78 -15.93 -9.99
CA VAL A 104 5.80 -15.17 -9.22
C VAL A 104 4.40 -15.68 -9.54
N LYS A 105 3.62 -16.02 -8.51
CA LYS A 105 2.27 -16.56 -8.66
C LYS A 105 1.33 -15.96 -7.63
N THR A 106 0.14 -15.55 -8.06
CA THR A 106 -0.94 -15.16 -7.14
C THR A 106 -1.75 -16.38 -6.73
N THR A 107 -2.05 -16.49 -5.43
CA THR A 107 -2.90 -17.53 -4.82
C THR A 107 -3.68 -16.93 -3.66
N GLU A 108 -4.34 -17.77 -2.86
CA GLU A 108 -5.10 -17.34 -1.69
C GLU A 108 -4.70 -18.12 -0.44
N PHE A 109 -4.55 -17.42 0.67
CA PHE A 109 -4.43 -17.98 2.01
C PHE A 109 -5.73 -17.68 2.76
N ASP A 110 -6.59 -18.70 2.87
CA ASP A 110 -7.92 -18.56 3.51
C ASP A 110 -8.80 -17.45 2.91
N GLY A 111 -8.82 -17.34 1.57
CA GLY A 111 -9.56 -16.31 0.85
C GLY A 111 -8.89 -14.93 0.83
N ILE A 112 -7.69 -14.79 1.39
CA ILE A 112 -6.87 -13.57 1.28
C ILE A 112 -5.89 -13.75 0.15
N GLU A 113 -5.91 -12.83 -0.82
CA GLU A 113 -4.98 -12.86 -1.95
C GLU A 113 -3.53 -12.73 -1.45
N VAL A 114 -2.67 -13.60 -1.98
CA VAL A 114 -1.24 -13.67 -1.65
C VAL A 114 -0.44 -13.87 -2.91
N ARG A 115 0.58 -13.04 -3.09
CA ARG A 115 1.54 -13.17 -4.18
C ARG A 115 2.79 -13.90 -3.69
N GLN A 116 3.04 -15.07 -4.24
CA GLN A 116 4.12 -15.97 -3.89
C GLN A 116 5.30 -15.78 -4.83
N TYR A 117 6.50 -15.91 -4.28
CA TYR A 117 7.76 -15.88 -5.02
C TYR A 117 8.53 -17.15 -4.72
N GLN A 118 8.89 -17.89 -5.76
CA GLN A 118 9.59 -19.15 -5.66
C GLN A 118 10.81 -19.16 -6.57
N ASN A 119 11.99 -19.35 -5.98
CA ASN A 119 13.23 -19.55 -6.72
C ASN A 119 13.18 -20.92 -7.42
N VAL A 120 13.18 -20.93 -8.76
CA VAL A 120 13.07 -22.15 -9.57
C VAL A 120 14.40 -22.88 -9.76
N ARG A 121 15.52 -22.22 -9.44
CA ARG A 121 16.87 -22.82 -9.50
C ARG A 121 17.27 -23.47 -8.19
N LEU A 122 16.57 -23.17 -7.10
CA LEU A 122 16.86 -23.72 -5.79
C LEU A 122 16.21 -25.10 -5.64
N THR A 123 17.03 -26.15 -5.58
CA THR A 123 16.60 -27.47 -5.11
C THR A 123 16.48 -27.40 -3.59
N VAL A 124 15.27 -27.62 -3.07
CA VAL A 124 15.01 -27.51 -1.64
C VAL A 124 15.22 -28.89 -1.00
N ASP A 125 16.44 -29.16 -0.54
CA ASP A 125 16.78 -30.35 0.24
C ASP A 125 16.48 -30.09 1.72
N GLY A 126 15.20 -30.16 2.10
CA GLY A 126 14.72 -29.98 3.49
C GLY A 126 13.79 -28.78 3.69
N GLU A 127 13.75 -28.23 4.90
CA GLU A 127 12.90 -27.08 5.21
C GLU A 127 13.64 -25.74 5.04
N ARG A 128 13.04 -24.78 4.35
CA ARG A 128 13.58 -23.43 4.11
C ARG A 128 12.94 -22.37 5.02
N PRO A 129 13.58 -21.21 5.24
CA PRO A 129 12.93 -20.10 5.95
C PRO A 129 11.87 -19.41 5.07
N ALA A 130 10.96 -18.65 5.70
CA ALA A 130 9.94 -17.87 5.00
C ALA A 130 9.95 -16.39 5.36
N PHE A 131 9.54 -15.55 4.41
CA PHE A 131 9.40 -14.11 4.52
C PHE A 131 7.97 -13.72 4.11
N LEU A 132 7.14 -13.40 5.08
CA LEU A 132 5.79 -12.88 4.87
C LEU A 132 5.86 -11.34 4.87
N PHE A 133 5.51 -10.74 3.74
CA PHE A 133 5.57 -9.29 3.54
C PHE A 133 4.17 -8.68 3.53
N ILE A 134 3.98 -7.64 4.33
CA ILE A 134 2.76 -6.84 4.39
C ILE A 134 3.09 -5.45 3.86
N HIS A 135 2.48 -5.07 2.75
CA HIS A 135 2.81 -3.83 2.07
C HIS A 135 2.33 -2.58 2.83
N GLY A 136 3.00 -1.46 2.61
CA GLY A 136 2.56 -0.14 3.05
C GLY A 136 1.41 0.44 2.21
N GLY A 137 1.27 1.77 2.22
CA GLY A 137 0.25 2.47 1.42
C GLY A 137 -0.95 3.04 2.21
N GLY A 138 -0.80 3.22 3.52
CA GLY A 138 -1.76 4.01 4.30
C GLY A 138 -3.15 3.37 4.42
N TYR A 139 -3.26 2.05 4.28
CA TYR A 139 -4.52 1.28 4.15
C TYR A 139 -5.33 1.55 2.88
N VAL A 140 -4.96 2.53 2.05
CA VAL A 140 -5.77 2.99 0.91
C VAL A 140 -5.10 2.75 -0.44
N LEU A 141 -3.80 2.44 -0.44
CA LEU A 141 -3.00 2.17 -1.61
C LEU A 141 -2.23 0.87 -1.45
N SER A 142 -1.95 0.29 -2.61
CA SER A 142 -0.77 -0.47 -2.98
C SER A 142 -1.10 -1.10 -4.34
N SER A 143 -0.09 -1.59 -5.06
CA SER A 143 -0.33 -2.56 -6.12
C SER A 143 0.64 -3.73 -5.97
N PRO A 144 0.26 -4.93 -6.43
CA PRO A 144 1.10 -6.11 -6.27
C PRO A 144 2.52 -5.94 -6.81
N GLY A 145 2.69 -5.16 -7.88
CA GLY A 145 3.99 -4.96 -8.53
C GLY A 145 5.00 -4.07 -7.79
N VAL A 146 4.57 -3.22 -6.84
CA VAL A 146 5.47 -2.20 -6.24
C VAL A 146 6.66 -2.82 -5.50
N TYR A 147 6.45 -4.00 -4.91
CA TYR A 147 7.46 -4.67 -4.10
C TYR A 147 8.10 -5.87 -4.82
N ASP A 148 7.74 -6.13 -6.09
CA ASP A 148 8.20 -7.31 -6.83
C ASP A 148 9.73 -7.43 -6.84
N ASP A 149 10.43 -6.36 -7.18
CA ASP A 149 11.89 -6.40 -7.33
C ASP A 149 12.58 -6.67 -5.99
N LEU A 150 12.09 -6.08 -4.90
CA LEU A 150 12.57 -6.34 -3.55
C LEU A 150 12.31 -7.79 -3.13
N LEU A 151 11.10 -8.29 -3.35
CA LEU A 151 10.71 -9.62 -2.90
C LEU A 151 11.34 -10.73 -3.76
N LYS A 152 11.54 -10.48 -5.06
CA LYS A 152 12.36 -11.34 -5.93
C LYS A 152 13.81 -11.38 -5.46
N LEU A 153 14.40 -10.25 -5.06
CA LEU A 153 15.76 -10.21 -4.53
C LEU A 153 15.89 -11.07 -3.27
N ILE A 154 14.97 -10.90 -2.32
CA ILE A 154 14.91 -11.70 -1.08
C ILE A 154 14.77 -13.19 -1.40
N CYS A 155 13.85 -13.55 -2.30
CA CYS A 155 13.63 -14.94 -2.69
C CYS A 155 14.86 -15.55 -3.38
N ARG A 156 15.48 -14.82 -4.30
CA ARG A 156 16.63 -15.28 -5.09
C ARG A 156 17.89 -15.41 -4.23
N ASP A 157 18.24 -14.36 -3.50
CA ASP A 157 19.56 -14.23 -2.87
C ASP A 157 19.61 -14.86 -1.48
N LEU A 158 18.48 -14.90 -0.76
CA LEU A 158 18.43 -15.47 0.59
C LEU A 158 17.87 -16.89 0.62
N GLY A 159 17.28 -17.38 -0.48
CA GLY A 159 16.66 -18.70 -0.55
C GLY A 159 15.39 -18.84 0.28
N TYR A 160 14.75 -17.73 0.62
CA TYR A 160 13.50 -17.72 1.39
C TYR A 160 12.32 -18.09 0.48
N TYR A 161 11.35 -18.80 1.06
CA TYR A 161 9.99 -18.74 0.55
C TYR A 161 9.43 -17.34 0.83
N VAL A 162 8.92 -16.63 -0.18
CA VAL A 162 8.40 -15.27 0.02
C VAL A 162 6.94 -15.22 -0.38
N ALA A 163 6.13 -14.58 0.47
CA ALA A 163 4.71 -14.34 0.24
C ALA A 163 4.35 -12.91 0.63
N GLN A 164 3.77 -12.17 -0.30
CA GLN A 164 3.21 -10.84 -0.08
C GLN A 164 1.70 -10.95 0.15
N ILE A 165 1.21 -10.41 1.26
CA ILE A 165 -0.20 -10.45 1.61
C ILE A 165 -0.90 -9.20 1.04
N HIS A 166 -1.96 -9.43 0.26
CA HIS A 166 -2.82 -8.38 -0.32
C HIS A 166 -4.09 -8.25 0.52
N TYR A 167 -4.00 -7.43 1.57
CA TYR A 167 -5.13 -7.16 2.45
C TYR A 167 -6.14 -6.19 1.83
N THR A 168 -7.39 -6.24 2.30
CA THR A 168 -8.46 -5.37 1.80
C THR A 168 -8.14 -3.90 2.11
N LEU A 169 -8.12 -3.06 1.08
CA LEU A 169 -7.89 -1.62 1.20
C LEU A 169 -9.17 -0.87 1.61
N ALA A 170 -9.02 0.29 2.23
CA ALA A 170 -10.09 1.26 2.42
C ALA A 170 -10.33 2.06 1.13
N PRO A 171 -11.59 2.34 0.76
CA PRO A 171 -12.80 2.26 1.61
C PRO A 171 -13.47 0.88 1.70
N GLU A 172 -13.11 -0.09 0.85
CA GLU A 172 -13.79 -1.38 0.73
C GLU A 172 -13.73 -2.17 2.04
N GLY A 173 -12.59 -2.10 2.73
CA GLY A 173 -12.36 -2.58 4.08
C GLY A 173 -12.13 -1.44 5.06
N LYS A 174 -13.03 -1.29 6.04
CA LYS A 174 -12.81 -0.37 7.17
C LYS A 174 -11.96 -1.04 8.25
N PHE A 175 -11.27 -0.25 9.08
CA PHE A 175 -10.59 -0.78 10.27
C PHE A 175 -11.57 -1.64 11.10
N PRO A 176 -11.17 -2.84 11.58
CA PRO A 176 -9.83 -3.44 11.53
C PRO A 176 -9.60 -4.43 10.37
N ARG A 177 -10.35 -4.36 9.27
CA ARG A 177 -10.35 -5.38 8.19
C ARG A 177 -8.96 -5.75 7.68
N ALA A 178 -8.13 -4.77 7.33
CA ALA A 178 -6.77 -5.03 6.83
C ALA A 178 -5.92 -5.85 7.81
N TYR A 179 -6.01 -5.53 9.11
CA TYR A 179 -5.32 -6.29 10.16
C TYR A 179 -5.86 -7.73 10.24
N ASN A 180 -7.18 -7.90 10.20
CA ASN A 180 -7.80 -9.22 10.24
C ASN A 180 -7.38 -10.07 9.04
N ASP A 181 -7.38 -9.50 7.82
CA ASP A 181 -6.94 -10.21 6.61
C ASP A 181 -5.48 -10.68 6.75
N CYS A 182 -4.58 -9.81 7.21
CA CYS A 182 -3.18 -10.18 7.44
C CYS A 182 -3.01 -11.24 8.53
N LEU A 183 -3.74 -11.13 9.64
CA LEU A 183 -3.70 -12.12 10.71
C LEU A 183 -4.21 -13.49 10.20
N THR A 184 -5.32 -13.51 9.49
CA THR A 184 -5.90 -14.71 8.88
C THR A 184 -4.92 -15.37 7.91
N ALA A 185 -4.34 -14.60 6.98
CA ALA A 185 -3.36 -15.12 6.02
C ALA A 185 -2.11 -15.69 6.73
N CYS A 186 -1.60 -15.01 7.76
CA CYS A 186 -0.46 -15.50 8.54
C CYS A 186 -0.80 -16.78 9.32
N LEU A 187 -1.95 -16.84 10.00
CA LEU A 187 -2.39 -18.04 10.71
C LEU A 187 -2.56 -19.23 9.76
N TRP A 188 -3.18 -19.00 8.60
CA TRP A 188 -3.31 -20.02 7.56
C TRP A 188 -1.93 -20.48 7.08
N PHE A 189 -1.00 -19.56 6.84
CA PHE A 189 0.37 -19.90 6.44
C PHE A 189 1.08 -20.78 7.48
N PHE A 190 1.05 -20.42 8.76
CA PHE A 190 1.70 -21.23 9.80
C PHE A 190 1.14 -22.65 9.85
N ARG A 191 -0.18 -22.81 9.75
CA ARG A 191 -0.87 -24.12 9.71
C ARG A 191 -0.56 -24.95 8.46
N ASN A 192 -0.13 -24.31 7.36
CA ASN A 192 0.07 -24.96 6.06
C ASN A 192 1.52 -24.85 5.55
N SER A 193 2.47 -24.43 6.40
CA SER A 193 3.86 -24.10 6.03
C SER A 193 4.61 -25.29 5.40
N GLU A 194 4.30 -26.52 5.84
CA GLU A 194 4.85 -27.76 5.28
C GLU A 194 4.57 -27.89 3.77
N ARG A 195 3.43 -27.37 3.26
CA ARG A 195 3.09 -27.40 1.83
C ARG A 195 4.08 -26.60 0.97
N PHE A 196 4.83 -25.70 1.58
CA PHE A 196 5.82 -24.85 0.93
C PHE A 196 7.26 -25.27 1.26
N SER A 197 7.42 -26.43 1.91
CA SER A 197 8.69 -26.91 2.47
C SER A 197 9.33 -25.88 3.41
N VAL A 198 8.51 -25.17 4.20
CA VAL A 198 8.97 -24.12 5.11
C VAL A 198 9.04 -24.64 6.54
N ASN A 199 10.13 -24.29 7.24
CA ASN A 199 10.23 -24.51 8.69
C ASN A 199 9.42 -23.42 9.43
N PRO A 200 8.35 -23.76 10.18
CA PRO A 200 7.51 -22.77 10.87
C PRO A 200 8.23 -22.00 11.98
N HIS A 201 9.37 -22.50 12.47
CA HIS A 201 10.22 -21.79 13.44
C HIS A 201 11.21 -20.81 12.79
N ARG A 202 11.22 -20.72 11.45
CA ARG A 202 12.12 -19.84 10.67
C ARG A 202 11.32 -18.90 9.77
N VAL A 203 10.31 -18.25 10.33
CA VAL A 203 9.43 -17.31 9.62
C VAL A 203 9.71 -15.87 10.05
N VAL A 204 9.91 -15.00 9.07
CA VAL A 204 9.99 -13.55 9.25
C VAL A 204 8.69 -12.93 8.77
N ILE A 205 8.06 -12.10 9.61
CA ILE A 205 6.93 -11.25 9.21
C ILE A 205 7.45 -9.81 9.17
N SER A 206 7.29 -9.15 8.02
CA SER A 206 7.84 -7.82 7.78
C SER A 206 6.87 -6.95 6.99
N GLY A 207 7.09 -5.65 7.02
CA GLY A 207 6.33 -4.67 6.24
C GLY A 207 6.91 -3.27 6.37
N ASP A 208 6.56 -2.39 5.44
CA ASP A 208 6.97 -0.98 5.45
C ASP A 208 5.80 -0.07 5.84
N SER A 209 6.10 1.08 6.46
CA SER A 209 5.08 2.08 6.82
C SER A 209 3.90 1.44 7.61
N MET A 210 2.66 1.57 7.12
CA MET A 210 1.49 0.90 7.71
C MET A 210 1.57 -0.62 7.65
N GLY A 211 2.20 -1.21 6.63
CA GLY A 211 2.44 -2.65 6.58
C GLY A 211 3.34 -3.12 7.71
N GLY A 212 4.32 -2.30 8.12
CA GLY A 212 5.14 -2.52 9.30
C GLY A 212 4.34 -2.45 10.61
N GLN A 213 3.40 -1.51 10.70
CA GLN A 213 2.46 -1.44 11.84
C GLN A 213 1.61 -2.70 11.94
N ILE A 214 1.03 -3.16 10.82
CA ILE A 214 0.22 -4.38 10.77
C ILE A 214 1.09 -5.59 11.12
N ALA A 215 2.28 -5.72 10.53
CA ALA A 215 3.22 -6.80 10.83
C ALA A 215 3.54 -6.88 12.32
N ALA A 216 3.88 -5.75 12.96
CA ALA A 216 4.14 -5.70 14.39
C ALA A 216 2.92 -6.11 15.22
N SER A 217 1.72 -5.72 14.80
CA SER A 217 0.45 -6.07 15.48
C SER A 217 0.12 -7.56 15.34
N VAL A 218 0.31 -8.12 14.14
CA VAL A 218 0.12 -9.54 13.86
C VAL A 218 1.09 -10.40 14.66
N VAL A 219 2.38 -10.04 14.69
CA VAL A 219 3.38 -10.75 15.50
C VAL A 219 2.99 -10.75 16.98
N GLN A 220 2.54 -9.61 17.51
CA GLN A 220 2.06 -9.54 18.90
C GLN A 220 0.88 -10.47 19.17
N ALA A 221 -0.07 -10.56 18.23
CA ALA A 221 -1.22 -11.46 18.36
C ALA A 221 -0.80 -12.93 18.32
N LEU A 222 0.06 -13.31 17.36
CA LEU A 222 0.59 -14.68 17.24
C LEU A 222 1.43 -15.10 18.46
N CYS A 223 2.15 -14.18 19.10
CA CYS A 223 2.89 -14.48 20.32
C CYS A 223 1.97 -14.68 21.54
N LYS A 224 0.82 -14.01 21.57
CA LYS A 224 -0.16 -14.17 22.66
C LYS A 224 -0.94 -15.48 22.53
N ASP A 225 -1.41 -15.77 21.32
CA ASP A 225 -2.17 -16.97 20.99
C ASP A 225 -1.48 -17.73 19.85
N PRO A 226 -0.42 -18.51 20.16
CA PRO A 226 0.33 -19.23 19.14
C PRO A 226 -0.57 -20.23 18.40
N PRO A 227 -0.52 -20.27 17.06
CA PRO A 227 -1.35 -21.19 16.28
C PRO A 227 -1.04 -22.64 16.70
N SER A 228 -2.01 -23.29 17.33
CA SER A 228 -1.93 -24.73 17.59
C SER A 228 -2.23 -25.47 16.28
N GLN A 229 -1.47 -26.55 16.01
CA GLN A 229 -1.64 -27.34 14.78
C GLN A 229 -3.04 -28.00 14.66
N ASN A 230 -3.87 -27.98 15.72
CA ASN A 230 -5.13 -28.73 15.82
C ASN A 230 -6.35 -27.91 16.28
N GLN A 231 -6.34 -26.58 16.24
CA GLN A 231 -7.55 -25.79 16.54
C GLN A 231 -8.07 -25.05 15.32
N GLU A 232 -9.35 -25.30 15.00
CA GLU A 232 -10.16 -24.43 14.16
C GLU A 232 -10.29 -23.03 14.80
N PRO A 233 -10.38 -21.97 13.97
CA PRO A 233 -10.52 -20.61 14.47
C PRO A 233 -11.80 -20.47 15.29
N LYS A 234 -11.65 -20.00 16.54
CA LYS A 234 -12.77 -19.43 17.30
C LYS A 234 -13.02 -18.02 16.78
N PHE A 235 -14.01 -17.86 15.92
CA PHE A 235 -14.66 -16.57 15.66
C PHE A 235 -16.15 -16.69 15.98
#